data_AF-A0A1W1XA18-F1
#
_entry.id   AF-A0A1W1XA18-F1
#
_cell.length_a   1.000
_cell.length_b   1.000
_cell.length_c   1.000
_cell.angle_alpha   90.00
_cell.angle_beta   90.00
_cell.angle_gamma   90.00
#
_symmetry.space_group_name_H-M   'P 1'
#
loop_
_entity.id
_entity.type
_entity.pdbx_description
1 polymer ?
#
loop_
_entity_poly.entity_id
_entity_poly.type
_entity_poly.pdbx_seq_one_letter_code
_entity_poly.pdbx_strand_id
1 'polypeptide(L)'
;MKHSQFWQIIAQSLAAADGDAETQLDTLRDALDALPADDILAFDRLFHFYHQRADRGLLWGAAYLIGGGCSDDGFMDFRGWLVARGQEVYEAALANPDSLADVPAVVEGDDGQIEGFLYLAGDAWLDKTDSDSETFYELVNQLPAGDDAPPPLPDDNGPEWEDDDLDALFPRLAALLEEA
;
A
#
# COMPACT_ATOMS: atom_id res chain seq x y z
N MET A 1 6.90 -1.41 -16.89
CA MET A 1 7.08 -2.53 -15.93
C MET A 1 5.87 -3.45 -15.98
N LYS A 2 6.04 -4.76 -15.74
CA LYS A 2 4.92 -5.71 -15.56
C LYS A 2 4.49 -5.78 -14.09
N HIS A 3 3.25 -6.17 -13.83
CA HIS A 3 2.74 -6.31 -12.44
C HIS A 3 3.57 -7.29 -11.62
N SER A 4 3.98 -8.42 -12.21
CA SER A 4 4.82 -9.41 -11.52
C SER A 4 6.19 -8.86 -11.12
N GLN A 5 6.77 -7.96 -11.91
CA GLN A 5 8.04 -7.31 -11.59
C GLN A 5 7.87 -6.29 -10.45
N PHE A 6 6.77 -5.52 -10.47
CA PHE A 6 6.43 -4.61 -9.38
C PHE A 6 6.32 -5.34 -8.04
N TRP A 7 5.54 -6.43 -8.00
CA TRP A 7 5.38 -7.22 -6.78
C TRP A 7 6.66 -7.92 -6.35
N GLN A 8 7.51 -8.30 -7.30
CA GLN A 8 8.83 -8.84 -6.96
C GLN A 8 9.71 -7.80 -6.24
N ILE A 9 9.70 -6.54 -6.67
CA ILE A 9 10.46 -5.45 -6.02
C ILE A 9 9.94 -5.23 -4.59
N ILE A 10 8.62 -5.14 -4.40
CA ILE A 10 7.99 -5.01 -3.09
C ILE A 10 8.35 -6.18 -2.17
N ALA A 11 8.22 -7.42 -2.66
CA ALA A 11 8.53 -8.61 -1.86
C ALA A 11 10.02 -8.68 -1.48
N GLN A 12 10.92 -8.23 -2.35
CA GLN A 12 12.35 -8.18 -2.09
C GLN A 12 12.70 -7.11 -1.05
N SER A 13 12.10 -5.91 -1.10
CA SER A 13 12.32 -4.88 -0.09
C SER A 13 11.75 -5.31 1.26
N LEU A 14 10.54 -5.88 1.29
CA LEU A 14 9.92 -6.37 2.52
C LEU A 14 10.78 -7.44 3.20
N ALA A 15 11.31 -8.39 2.42
CA ALA A 15 12.19 -9.44 2.93
C ALA A 15 13.55 -8.89 3.40
N ALA A 16 14.11 -7.88 2.72
CA ALA A 16 15.36 -7.25 3.12
C ALA A 16 15.22 -6.43 4.41
N ALA A 17 14.01 -5.96 4.72
CA ALA A 17 13.67 -5.24 5.93
C ALA A 17 13.21 -6.13 7.10
N ASP A 18 13.25 -7.47 6.94
CA ASP A 18 12.75 -8.43 7.92
C ASP A 18 11.29 -8.14 8.37
N GLY A 19 10.47 -7.56 7.47
CA GLY A 19 9.08 -7.19 7.73
C GLY A 19 8.86 -5.81 8.36
N ASP A 20 9.91 -5.15 8.86
CA ASP A 20 9.82 -3.81 9.46
C ASP A 20 9.52 -2.75 8.40
N ALA A 21 8.48 -1.94 8.62
CA ALA A 21 7.99 -1.05 7.59
C ALA A 21 8.84 0.21 7.41
N GLU A 22 9.40 0.76 8.49
CA GLU A 22 10.35 1.88 8.42
C GLU A 22 11.64 1.47 7.70
N THR A 23 12.20 0.30 8.04
CA THR A 23 13.37 -0.26 7.33
C THR A 23 13.03 -0.61 5.88
N GLN A 24 11.77 -0.97 5.58
CA GLN A 24 11.35 -1.23 4.21
C GLN A 24 11.42 0.03 3.34
N LEU A 25 11.21 1.23 3.89
CA LEU A 25 11.37 2.47 3.13
C LEU A 25 12.79 2.57 2.54
N ASP A 26 13.81 2.32 3.35
CA ASP A 26 15.22 2.36 2.92
C ASP A 26 15.53 1.26 1.89
N THR A 27 15.11 0.03 2.14
CA THR A 27 15.41 -1.09 1.21
C THR A 27 14.65 -0.97 -0.10
N LEU A 28 13.43 -0.41 -0.09
CA LEU A 28 12.69 -0.10 -1.31
C LEU A 28 13.32 1.07 -2.05
N ARG A 29 13.78 2.10 -1.32
CA ARG A 29 14.52 3.23 -1.90
C ARG A 29 15.77 2.75 -2.64
N ASP A 30 16.59 1.91 -2.00
CA ASP A 30 17.78 1.32 -2.63
C ASP A 30 17.44 0.53 -3.90
N ALA A 31 16.34 -0.22 -3.89
CA ALA A 31 15.87 -0.96 -5.06
C ALA A 31 15.47 -0.01 -6.20
N LEU A 32 14.76 1.08 -5.90
CA LEU A 32 14.37 2.10 -6.88
C LEU A 32 15.58 2.86 -7.45
N ASP A 33 16.54 3.21 -6.60
CA ASP A 33 17.79 3.87 -7.01
C ASP A 33 18.65 2.98 -7.93
N ALA A 34 18.45 1.66 -7.92
CA ALA A 34 19.10 0.75 -8.87
C ALA A 34 18.40 0.67 -10.24
N LEU A 35 17.14 1.12 -10.37
CA LEU A 35 16.38 1.05 -11.61
C LEU A 35 16.70 2.18 -12.60
N PRO A 36 16.54 1.98 -13.93
CA PRO A 36 16.48 3.08 -14.88
C PRO A 36 15.35 4.07 -14.53
N ALA A 37 15.52 5.36 -14.87
CA ALA A 37 14.50 6.39 -14.58
C ALA A 37 13.11 6.04 -15.14
N ASP A 38 13.04 5.50 -16.35
CA ASP A 38 11.78 5.05 -16.97
C ASP A 38 11.10 3.91 -16.19
N ASP A 39 11.89 3.03 -15.56
CA ASP A 39 11.35 1.95 -14.74
C ASP A 39 10.88 2.45 -13.37
N ILE A 40 11.46 3.53 -12.82
CA ILE A 40 10.95 4.20 -11.62
C ILE A 40 9.58 4.83 -11.89
N LEU A 41 9.41 5.52 -13.03
CA LEU A 41 8.11 6.05 -13.44
C LEU A 41 7.07 4.93 -13.61
N ALA A 42 7.48 3.80 -14.19
CA ALA A 42 6.60 2.65 -14.36
C ALA A 42 6.27 1.96 -13.02
N PHE A 43 7.18 1.95 -12.06
CA PHE A 43 6.93 1.47 -10.71
C PHE A 43 5.90 2.37 -10.01
N ASP A 44 6.11 3.68 -10.03
CA ASP A 44 5.21 4.67 -9.43
C ASP A 44 3.78 4.56 -9.99
N ARG A 45 3.68 4.43 -11.31
CA ARG A 45 2.38 4.20 -11.97
C ARG A 45 1.65 2.97 -11.46
N LEU A 46 2.36 1.88 -11.23
CA LEU A 46 1.78 0.63 -10.70
C LEU A 46 1.49 0.74 -9.21
N PHE A 47 2.33 1.41 -8.43
CA PHE A 47 2.09 1.69 -7.02
C PHE A 47 0.77 2.45 -6.85
N HIS A 48 0.59 3.57 -7.57
CA HIS A 48 -0.65 4.34 -7.53
C HIS A 48 -1.87 3.58 -8.06
N PHE A 49 -1.70 2.70 -9.04
CA PHE A 49 -2.78 1.83 -9.50
C PHE A 49 -3.28 0.90 -8.38
N TYR A 50 -2.38 0.29 -7.61
CA TYR A 50 -2.75 -0.56 -6.47
C TYR A 50 -3.22 0.26 -5.26
N HIS A 51 -2.61 1.42 -5.00
CA HIS A 51 -3.07 2.35 -3.97
C HIS A 51 -4.54 2.75 -4.20
N GLN A 52 -4.89 3.15 -5.43
CA GLN A 52 -6.26 3.50 -5.80
C GLN A 52 -7.23 2.31 -5.69
N ARG A 53 -6.80 1.09 -6.05
CA ARG A 53 -7.65 -0.11 -5.90
C ARG A 53 -8.00 -0.45 -4.45
N ALA A 54 -7.15 -0.04 -3.51
CA ALA A 54 -7.33 -0.22 -2.08
C ALA A 54 -8.21 0.87 -1.43
N ASP A 55 -8.66 1.85 -2.21
CA ASP A 55 -9.67 2.83 -1.77
C ASP A 55 -11.05 2.16 -1.65
N ARG A 56 -11.30 1.52 -0.51
CA ARG A 56 -12.52 0.74 -0.24
C ARG A 56 -13.02 1.00 1.17
N GLY A 57 -14.34 1.13 1.33
CA GLY A 57 -14.97 1.43 2.62
C GLY A 57 -14.71 0.39 3.70
N LEU A 58 -14.61 -0.91 3.37
CA LEU A 58 -14.25 -1.93 4.36
C LEU A 58 -12.75 -1.92 4.71
N LEU A 59 -11.86 -1.54 3.79
CA LEU A 59 -10.45 -1.35 4.12
C LEU A 59 -10.26 -0.10 4.98
N TRP A 60 -11.06 0.94 4.77
CA TRP A 60 -11.12 2.07 5.70
C TRP A 60 -11.49 1.61 7.11
N GLY A 61 -12.55 0.80 7.24
CA GLY A 61 -12.96 0.30 8.55
C GLY A 61 -11.88 -0.53 9.24
N ALA A 62 -11.16 -1.37 8.50
CA ALA A 62 -10.02 -2.11 9.04
C ALA A 62 -8.86 -1.18 9.44
N ALA A 63 -8.53 -0.18 8.62
CA ALA A 63 -7.52 0.83 8.94
C ALA A 63 -7.90 1.62 10.20
N TYR A 64 -9.19 1.95 10.35
CA TYR A 64 -9.72 2.62 11.52
C TYR A 64 -9.55 1.79 12.79
N LEU A 65 -9.84 0.48 12.74
CA LEU A 65 -9.57 -0.40 13.88
C LEU A 65 -8.08 -0.48 14.21
N ILE A 66 -7.24 -0.78 13.22
CA ILE A 66 -5.80 -0.97 13.39
C ILE A 66 -5.13 0.28 13.97
N GLY A 67 -5.48 1.47 13.46
CA GLY A 67 -4.92 2.74 13.92
C GLY A 67 -5.60 3.36 15.15
N GLY A 68 -6.67 2.75 15.70
CA GLY A 68 -7.49 3.36 16.74
C GLY A 68 -8.19 4.66 16.29
N GLY A 69 -8.48 4.75 15.00
CA GLY A 69 -8.96 5.91 14.26
C GLY A 69 -8.28 6.03 12.89
N CYS A 70 -8.93 6.66 11.93
CA CYS A 70 -8.36 6.90 10.60
C CYS A 70 -8.92 8.19 9.99
N SER A 71 -8.03 9.10 9.58
CA SER A 71 -8.36 10.26 8.75
C SER A 71 -8.23 9.91 7.26
N ASP A 72 -8.60 10.84 6.37
CA ASP A 72 -8.36 10.68 4.92
C ASP A 72 -6.86 10.49 4.62
N ASP A 73 -6.01 11.26 5.31
CA ASP A 73 -4.56 11.18 5.21
C ASP A 73 -4.04 9.84 5.78
N GLY A 74 -4.49 9.45 6.97
CA GLY A 74 -4.13 8.14 7.54
C GLY A 74 -4.56 6.97 6.65
N PHE A 75 -5.66 7.11 5.92
CA PHE A 75 -6.08 6.09 4.97
C PHE A 75 -5.26 6.11 3.67
N MET A 76 -4.76 7.26 3.23
CA MET A 76 -3.76 7.32 2.16
C MET A 76 -2.50 6.56 2.57
N ASP A 77 -2.01 6.77 3.79
CA ASP A 77 -0.82 6.12 4.31
C ASP A 77 -1.02 4.61 4.46
N PHE A 78 -2.14 4.20 5.06
CA PHE A 78 -2.52 2.79 5.22
C PHE A 78 -2.55 2.03 3.89
N ARG A 79 -3.08 2.64 2.83
CA ARG A 79 -3.10 2.00 1.50
C ARG A 79 -1.68 1.87 0.93
N GLY A 80 -0.80 2.83 1.18
CA GLY A 80 0.61 2.75 0.81
C GLY A 80 1.31 1.60 1.55
N TRP A 81 1.12 1.54 2.86
CA TRP A 81 1.60 0.45 3.71
C TRP A 81 1.07 -0.91 3.25
N LEU A 82 -0.22 -1.03 2.93
CA LEU A 82 -0.85 -2.28 2.51
C LEU A 82 -0.24 -2.81 1.21
N VAL A 83 0.07 -1.93 0.26
CA VAL A 83 0.82 -2.30 -0.95
C VAL A 83 2.21 -2.80 -0.58
N ALA A 84 2.90 -2.13 0.35
CA ALA A 84 4.24 -2.51 0.79
C ALA A 84 4.30 -3.86 1.52
N ARG A 85 3.18 -4.35 2.09
CA ARG A 85 3.08 -5.69 2.68
C ARG A 85 3.08 -6.84 1.65
N GLY A 86 3.10 -6.52 0.35
CA GLY A 86 3.27 -7.47 -0.73
C GLY A 86 1.94 -8.06 -1.23
N GLN A 87 2.05 -8.76 -2.38
CA GLN A 87 0.89 -9.13 -3.19
C GLN A 87 -0.13 -10.00 -2.45
N GLU A 88 0.33 -11.02 -1.73
CA GLU A 88 -0.57 -11.99 -1.08
C GLU A 88 -1.39 -11.33 0.03
N VAL A 89 -0.76 -10.50 0.87
CA VAL A 89 -1.44 -9.74 1.93
C VAL A 89 -2.41 -8.73 1.32
N TYR A 90 -1.95 -7.99 0.31
CA TYR A 90 -2.76 -6.99 -0.37
C TYR A 90 -4.02 -7.60 -1.00
N GLU A 91 -3.89 -8.71 -1.72
CA GLU A 91 -5.02 -9.40 -2.36
C GLU A 91 -5.96 -10.05 -1.34
N ALA A 92 -5.43 -10.62 -0.25
CA ALA A 92 -6.24 -11.17 0.84
C ALA A 92 -7.06 -10.09 1.54
N ALA A 93 -6.45 -8.93 1.83
CA ALA A 93 -7.11 -7.81 2.47
C ALA A 93 -8.19 -7.18 1.57
N LEU A 94 -7.94 -7.09 0.25
CA LEU A 94 -8.97 -6.63 -0.70
C LEU A 94 -10.19 -7.56 -0.73
N ALA A 95 -9.99 -8.86 -0.57
CA ALA A 95 -11.08 -9.83 -0.56
C ALA A 95 -11.79 -9.91 0.80
N ASN A 96 -11.03 -9.75 1.89
CA ASN A 96 -11.51 -9.79 3.26
C ASN A 96 -10.56 -8.97 4.17
N PRO A 97 -10.91 -7.74 4.55
CA PRO A 97 -10.06 -6.91 5.40
C PRO A 97 -9.77 -7.51 6.78
N ASP A 98 -10.65 -8.37 7.30
CA ASP A 98 -10.44 -9.12 8.57
C ASP A 98 -9.26 -10.13 8.50
N SER A 99 -8.72 -10.37 7.30
CA SER A 99 -7.48 -11.15 7.12
C SER A 99 -6.23 -10.42 7.63
N LEU A 100 -6.30 -9.09 7.82
CA LEU A 100 -5.18 -8.32 8.35
C LEU A 100 -4.78 -8.71 9.77
N ALA A 101 -5.67 -9.39 10.52
CA ALA A 101 -5.37 -9.97 11.82
C ALA A 101 -4.28 -11.07 11.77
N ASP A 102 -3.95 -11.59 10.58
CA ASP A 102 -2.86 -12.56 10.37
C ASP A 102 -1.52 -11.91 9.99
N VAL A 103 -1.49 -10.59 9.76
CA VAL A 103 -0.30 -9.90 9.27
C VAL A 103 0.64 -9.63 10.45
N PRO A 104 1.89 -10.10 10.42
CA PRO A 104 2.82 -9.97 11.53
C PRO A 104 2.95 -8.54 12.06
N ALA A 105 3.05 -7.56 11.16
CA ALA A 105 3.15 -6.15 11.54
C ALA A 105 1.94 -5.67 12.37
N VAL A 106 0.71 -6.05 12.00
CA VAL A 106 -0.50 -5.71 12.76
C VAL A 106 -0.51 -6.42 14.12
N VAL A 107 -0.10 -7.69 14.15
CA VAL A 107 0.02 -8.47 15.40
C VAL A 107 1.06 -7.85 16.34
N GLU A 108 2.10 -7.22 15.79
CA GLU A 108 3.17 -6.55 16.53
C GLU A 108 2.83 -5.08 16.89
N GLY A 109 1.64 -4.60 16.50
CA GLY A 109 1.11 -3.28 16.88
C GLY A 109 1.47 -2.14 15.93
N ASP A 110 1.85 -2.43 14.68
CA ASP A 110 1.96 -1.44 13.61
C ASP A 110 0.58 -0.87 13.26
N ASP A 111 0.45 0.47 13.23
CA ASP A 111 -0.79 1.17 12.90
C ASP A 111 -1.00 1.33 11.37
N GLY A 112 0.01 0.97 10.58
CA GLY A 112 0.00 1.03 9.13
C GLY A 112 0.04 2.45 8.55
N GLN A 113 0.24 3.49 9.36
CA GLN A 113 0.20 4.89 8.92
C GLN A 113 1.60 5.41 8.55
N ILE A 114 2.16 4.86 7.48
CA ILE A 114 3.51 5.21 6.99
C ILE A 114 3.41 5.96 5.66
N GLU A 115 3.43 7.30 5.76
CA GLU A 115 3.36 8.24 4.63
C GLU A 115 4.49 8.03 3.60
N GLY A 116 5.68 7.65 4.06
CA GLY A 116 6.90 7.60 3.23
C GLY A 116 6.75 6.77 1.94
N PHE A 117 5.96 5.70 1.95
CA PHE A 117 5.76 4.86 0.78
C PHE A 117 5.14 5.61 -0.41
N LEU A 118 4.39 6.69 -0.16
CA LEU A 118 3.71 7.47 -1.19
C LEU A 118 4.67 8.33 -2.03
N TYR A 119 5.88 8.62 -1.53
CA TYR A 119 6.79 9.58 -2.15
C TYR A 119 8.08 8.95 -2.69
N LEU A 120 8.41 7.72 -2.28
CA LEU A 120 9.69 7.06 -2.58
C LEU A 120 10.08 7.06 -4.06
N ALA A 121 9.15 6.73 -4.96
CA ALA A 121 9.45 6.63 -6.38
C ALA A 121 9.64 8.01 -7.03
N GLY A 122 8.85 9.00 -6.61
CA GLY A 122 9.05 10.40 -6.99
C GLY A 122 10.41 10.92 -6.57
N ASP A 123 10.76 10.75 -5.30
CA ASP A 123 12.04 11.21 -4.76
C ASP A 123 13.24 10.52 -5.45
N ALA A 124 13.17 9.20 -5.66
CA ALA A 124 14.21 8.45 -6.37
C ALA A 124 14.38 8.92 -7.83
N TRP A 125 13.28 9.25 -8.50
CA TRP A 125 13.34 9.75 -9.87
C TRP A 125 13.92 11.17 -9.95
N LEU A 126 13.53 12.06 -9.04
CA LEU A 126 14.03 13.44 -8.97
C LEU A 126 15.55 13.46 -8.74
N ASP A 127 16.03 12.69 -7.75
CA ASP A 127 17.46 12.59 -7.44
C ASP A 127 18.28 12.02 -8.62
N LYS A 128 17.67 11.13 -9.41
CA LYS A 128 18.32 10.49 -10.55
C LYS A 128 18.39 11.37 -11.79
N THR A 129 17.43 12.25 -11.98
CA THR A 129 17.25 13.01 -13.23
C THR A 129 17.60 14.49 -13.11
N ASP A 130 17.71 15.02 -11.88
CA ASP A 130 17.87 16.46 -11.61
C ASP A 130 16.74 17.30 -12.24
N SER A 131 15.55 16.70 -12.35
CA SER A 131 14.33 17.31 -12.90
C SER A 131 13.39 17.79 -11.77
N ASP A 132 12.21 18.31 -12.12
CA ASP A 132 11.19 18.74 -11.16
C ASP A 132 10.00 17.77 -11.05
N SER A 133 9.22 17.95 -9.97
CA SER A 133 8.04 17.13 -9.67
C SER A 133 6.92 17.30 -10.68
N GLU A 134 6.78 18.49 -11.29
CA GLU A 134 5.79 18.73 -12.35
C GLU A 134 6.04 17.79 -13.53
N THR A 135 7.30 17.73 -14.00
CA THR A 135 7.72 16.82 -15.06
C THR A 135 7.53 15.36 -14.67
N PHE A 136 7.84 14.97 -13.43
CA PHE A 136 7.59 13.62 -12.93
C PHE A 136 6.11 13.23 -13.08
N TYR A 137 5.21 14.04 -12.54
CA TYR A 137 3.77 13.75 -12.60
C TYR A 137 3.23 13.82 -14.02
N GLU A 138 3.72 14.71 -14.87
CA GLU A 138 3.35 14.73 -16.29
C GLU A 138 3.70 13.41 -16.99
N LEU A 139 4.89 12.86 -16.73
CA LEU A 139 5.34 11.61 -17.34
C LEU A 139 4.58 10.40 -16.80
N VAL A 140 4.44 10.26 -15.47
CA VAL A 140 3.71 9.14 -14.84
C VAL A 140 2.26 9.10 -15.31
N ASN A 141 1.58 10.25 -15.41
CA ASN A 141 0.18 10.31 -15.80
C ASN A 141 -0.08 9.88 -17.25
N GLN A 142 0.96 9.88 -18.10
CA GLN A 142 0.88 9.39 -19.47
C GLN A 142 1.09 7.88 -19.58
N LEU A 143 1.61 7.22 -18.54
CA LEU A 143 1.88 5.79 -18.56
C LEU A 143 0.59 4.98 -18.37
N PRO A 144 0.40 3.87 -19.13
CA PRO A 144 -0.67 2.93 -18.84
C PRO A 144 -0.35 2.16 -17.54
N ALA A 145 -1.37 1.60 -16.91
CA ALA A 145 -1.19 0.71 -15.76
C ALA A 145 -0.67 -0.70 -16.13
N GLY A 146 0.05 -0.85 -17.26
CA GLY A 146 0.48 -2.15 -17.79
C GLY A 146 -0.58 -2.89 -18.61
N ASP A 147 -0.13 -3.75 -19.54
CA ASP A 147 -1.00 -4.57 -20.40
C ASP A 147 -1.59 -5.78 -19.66
N ASP A 148 -0.96 -6.19 -18.56
CA ASP A 148 -1.32 -7.31 -17.69
C ASP A 148 -2.08 -6.86 -16.43
N ALA A 149 -2.71 -5.69 -16.47
CA ALA A 149 -3.47 -5.16 -15.35
C ALA A 149 -4.60 -6.10 -14.92
N PRO A 150 -4.80 -6.31 -13.61
CA PRO A 150 -5.93 -7.07 -13.11
C PRO A 150 -7.24 -6.38 -13.53
N PRO A 151 -8.32 -7.15 -13.74
CA PRO A 151 -9.60 -6.58 -14.14
C PRO A 151 -10.09 -5.57 -13.10
N PRO A 152 -10.88 -4.56 -13.51
CA PRO A 152 -11.55 -3.67 -12.58
C PRO A 152 -12.28 -4.46 -11.50
N LEU A 153 -12.14 -4.04 -10.24
CA LEU A 153 -12.97 -4.59 -9.18
C LEU A 153 -14.36 -3.97 -9.30
N PRO A 154 -15.41 -4.68 -8.85
CA PRO A 154 -16.70 -4.05 -8.65
C PRO A 154 -16.54 -2.84 -7.72
N ASP A 155 -17.39 -1.84 -7.95
CA ASP A 155 -17.61 -0.77 -6.99
C ASP A 155 -18.12 -1.43 -5.71
N ASP A 156 -17.29 -1.40 -4.68
CA ASP A 156 -17.52 -2.07 -3.42
C ASP A 156 -17.06 -1.12 -2.32
N ASN A 157 -17.90 -0.12 -2.06
CA ASN A 157 -17.81 0.69 -0.85
C ASN A 157 -18.13 -0.14 0.41
N GLY A 158 -18.48 -1.42 0.26
CA GLY A 158 -19.05 -2.24 1.32
C GLY A 158 -20.44 -1.76 1.72
N PRO A 159 -21.04 -2.41 2.73
CA PRO A 159 -22.12 -1.80 3.48
C PRO A 159 -21.62 -0.50 4.14
N GLU A 160 -22.49 0.51 4.22
CA GLU A 160 -22.29 1.62 5.17
C GLU A 160 -22.22 1.03 6.58
N TRP A 161 -21.30 1.53 7.39
CA TRP A 161 -21.06 1.07 8.75
C TRP A 161 -20.81 2.27 9.67
N GLU A 162 -21.13 2.10 10.96
CA GLU A 162 -20.75 3.00 12.04
C GLU A 162 -19.67 2.35 12.92
N ASP A 163 -18.98 3.11 13.77
CA ASP A 163 -17.91 2.61 14.63
C ASP A 163 -18.33 1.37 15.45
N ASP A 164 -19.58 1.34 15.94
CA ASP A 164 -20.15 0.24 16.72
C ASP A 164 -20.34 -1.07 15.89
N ASP A 165 -20.28 -1.01 14.56
CA ASP A 165 -20.39 -2.17 13.67
C ASP A 165 -19.03 -2.86 13.42
N LEU A 166 -17.91 -2.18 13.68
CA LEU A 166 -16.58 -2.62 13.25
C LEU A 166 -16.17 -3.97 13.87
N ASP A 167 -16.47 -4.22 15.13
CA ASP A 167 -16.16 -5.49 15.79
C ASP A 167 -16.92 -6.67 15.16
N ALA A 168 -18.14 -6.44 14.67
CA ALA A 168 -18.94 -7.45 14.00
C ALA A 168 -18.48 -7.68 12.56
N LEU A 169 -17.99 -6.63 11.89
CA LEU A 169 -17.45 -6.68 10.53
C LEU A 169 -16.06 -7.32 10.49
N PHE A 170 -15.24 -7.08 11.51
CA PHE A 170 -13.85 -7.52 11.61
C PHE A 170 -13.57 -8.23 12.95
N PRO A 171 -14.25 -9.35 13.22
CA PRO A 171 -14.19 -10.01 14.52
C PRO A 171 -12.80 -10.52 14.89
N ARG A 172 -11.93 -10.81 13.91
CA ARG A 172 -10.56 -11.27 14.18
C ARG A 172 -9.65 -10.09 14.52
N LEU A 173 -9.78 -8.98 13.78
CA LEU A 173 -9.04 -7.75 14.09
C LEU A 173 -9.45 -7.20 15.45
N ALA A 174 -10.75 -7.11 15.75
CA ALA A 174 -11.23 -6.64 17.04
C ALA A 174 -10.69 -7.50 18.20
N ALA A 175 -10.77 -8.83 18.09
CA ALA A 175 -10.23 -9.73 19.10
C ALA A 175 -8.71 -9.58 19.30
N LEU A 176 -7.95 -9.36 18.22
CA LEU A 176 -6.50 -9.12 18.29
C LEU A 176 -6.18 -7.82 19.04
N LEU A 177 -6.91 -6.75 18.77
CA LEU A 177 -6.63 -5.40 19.28
C LEU A 177 -7.14 -5.18 20.72
N GLU A 178 -8.13 -5.94 21.18
CA GLU A 178 -8.53 -5.97 22.60
C GLU A 178 -7.47 -6.62 23.51
N GLU A 179 -6.62 -7.49 22.96
CA GLU A 179 -5.60 -8.24 23.70
C GLU A 179 -4.22 -7.54 23.75
N ALA A 180 -4.03 -6.47 22.97
CA ALA A 180 -2.79 -5.70 22.83
C ALA A 180 -2.61 -4.62 23.92
#